data_AF-A0A5V6PUP7-F1
#
_entry.id   AF-A0A5V6PUP7-F1
#
_cell.length_a   1.000
_cell.length_b   1.000
_cell.length_c   1.000
_cell.angle_alpha   90.00
_cell.angle_beta   90.00
_cell.angle_gamma   90.00
#
_symmetry.space_group_name_H-M   'P 1'
#
loop_
_entity.id
_entity.type
_entity.pdbx_description
1 polymer ?
#
loop_
_entity_poly.entity_id
_entity_poly.type
_entity_poly.pdbx_seq_one_letter_code
_entity_poly.pdbx_strand_id
1 'polypeptide(L)'
;MPLIASYRLDWFRVITEITRSGVSMQALAEELDVSRPTLLNWKQGAEPRHCDGENLIELWCALTHQERGNLPRIVRRQCWKFRTLRPSKYPPQKSETLQAKR
;
A
#
# COMPACT_ATOMS: atom_id res chain seq x y z
N MET A 1 -2.09 16.92 16.34
CA MET A 1 -2.30 15.57 15.78
C MET A 1 -1.17 15.28 14.81
N PRO A 2 -0.17 14.45 15.16
CA PRO A 2 0.95 14.17 14.27
C PRO A 2 0.50 13.32 13.09
N LEU A 3 0.90 13.73 11.88
CA LEU A 3 0.75 12.93 10.68
C LEU A 3 1.85 11.86 10.68
N ILE A 4 1.51 10.64 11.10
CA ILE A 4 2.43 9.50 11.02
C ILE A 4 2.46 9.04 9.55
N ALA A 5 3.54 9.33 8.83
CA ALA A 5 3.76 8.78 7.50
C ALA A 5 4.03 7.28 7.61
N SER A 6 3.11 6.45 7.12
CA SER A 6 3.34 5.00 7.03
C SER A 6 4.11 4.69 5.74
N TYR A 7 5.35 4.23 5.89
CA TYR A 7 6.15 3.72 4.79
C TYR A 7 5.84 2.24 4.59
N ARG A 8 5.44 1.85 3.38
CA ARG A 8 5.27 0.45 2.98
C ARG A 8 6.30 0.12 1.92
N LEU A 9 6.84 -1.10 1.96
CA LEU A 9 7.75 -1.58 0.92
C LEU A 9 6.97 -1.84 -0.37
N ASP A 10 7.60 -1.50 -1.49
CA ASP A 10 7.08 -1.75 -2.84
C ASP A 10 7.58 -3.12 -3.33
N TRP A 11 6.89 -4.19 -2.92
CA TRP A 11 7.26 -5.56 -3.27
C TRP A 11 7.32 -5.79 -4.79
N PHE A 12 6.47 -5.12 -5.56
CA PHE A 12 6.53 -5.18 -7.02
C PHE A 12 7.88 -4.68 -7.54
N ARG A 13 8.36 -3.54 -7.05
CA ARG A 13 9.66 -3.00 -7.44
C ARG A 13 10.80 -3.88 -6.99
N VAL A 14 10.78 -4.37 -5.75
CA VAL A 14 11.84 -5.27 -5.24
C VAL A 14 11.98 -6.50 -6.15
N ILE A 15 10.87 -7.19 -6.43
CA ILE A 15 10.87 -8.38 -7.30
C ILE A 15 11.33 -8.04 -8.73
N THR A 16 10.91 -6.87 -9.26
CA THR A 16 11.27 -6.44 -10.61
C THR A 16 12.76 -6.13 -10.73
N GLU A 17 13.37 -5.54 -9.71
CA GLU A 17 14.81 -5.28 -9.67
C GLU A 17 15.63 -6.57 -9.54
N ILE A 18 15.20 -7.51 -8.71
CA ILE A 18 15.77 -8.86 -8.66
C ILE A 18 15.70 -9.51 -10.04
N THR A 19 14.55 -9.44 -10.71
CA THR A 19 14.41 -10.01 -12.05
C THR A 19 15.30 -9.32 -13.08
N ARG A 20 15.52 -8.00 -12.94
CA ARG A 20 16.46 -7.24 -13.80
C ARG A 20 17.92 -7.59 -13.58
N SER A 21 18.29 -8.10 -12.40
CA SER A 21 19.66 -8.57 -12.13
C SER A 21 20.01 -9.88 -12.86
N GLY A 22 19.03 -10.52 -13.51
CA GLY A 22 19.22 -11.76 -14.28
C GLY A 22 18.62 -12.99 -13.61
N VAL A 23 18.10 -12.87 -12.38
CA VAL A 23 17.43 -13.97 -11.68
C VAL A 23 16.04 -14.20 -12.28
N SER A 24 15.76 -15.42 -12.73
CA SER A 24 14.44 -15.76 -13.24
C SER A 24 13.42 -15.84 -12.10
N MET A 25 12.14 -15.57 -12.41
CA MET A 25 11.07 -15.69 -11.42
C MET A 25 10.90 -17.11 -10.86
N GLN A 26 11.35 -18.12 -11.60
CA GLN A 26 11.32 -19.52 -11.16
C GLN A 26 12.46 -19.79 -10.16
N ALA A 27 13.67 -19.35 -10.47
CA ALA A 27 14.83 -19.45 -9.57
C ALA A 27 14.57 -18.70 -8.25
N LEU A 28 13.96 -17.50 -8.33
CA LEU A 28 13.55 -16.74 -7.16
C LEU A 28 12.54 -17.51 -6.28
N ALA A 29 11.64 -18.28 -6.89
CA ALA A 29 10.65 -19.07 -6.18
C ALA A 29 11.30 -20.24 -5.44
N GLU A 30 12.25 -20.90 -6.09
CA GLU A 30 13.04 -22.00 -5.53
C GLU A 30 13.94 -21.53 -4.38
N GLU A 31 14.58 -20.37 -4.53
CA GLU A 31 15.47 -19.79 -3.51
C GLU A 31 14.71 -19.36 -2.24
N LEU A 32 13.47 -18.91 -2.41
CA LEU A 32 12.59 -18.49 -1.30
C LEU A 32 11.70 -19.62 -0.76
N ASP A 33 11.78 -20.83 -1.32
CA ASP A 33 10.90 -21.97 -1.02
C ASP A 33 9.40 -21.62 -1.11
N VAL A 34 9.03 -20.81 -2.11
CA VAL A 34 7.65 -20.40 -2.35
C VAL A 34 7.17 -20.78 -3.74
N SER A 35 5.85 -20.91 -3.88
CA SER A 35 5.26 -21.17 -5.20
C SER A 35 5.35 -19.93 -6.10
N ARG A 36 5.56 -20.12 -7.40
CA ARG A 36 5.53 -19.05 -8.40
C ARG A 36 4.24 -18.20 -8.37
N PRO A 37 3.03 -18.77 -8.16
CA PRO A 37 1.82 -17.98 -7.94
C PRO A 37 1.90 -17.05 -6.72
N THR A 38 2.59 -17.47 -5.65
CA THR A 38 2.81 -16.65 -4.45
C THR A 38 3.61 -15.39 -4.79
N LEU A 39 4.72 -15.55 -5.53
CA LEU A 39 5.50 -14.40 -6.02
C LEU A 39 4.68 -13.48 -6.92
N LEU A 40 3.85 -14.05 -7.80
CA LEU A 40 2.97 -13.26 -8.66
C LEU A 40 1.94 -12.46 -7.85
N ASN A 41 1.41 -13.04 -6.77
CA ASN A 41 0.49 -12.36 -5.86
C ASN A 41 1.18 -11.19 -5.14
N TRP A 42 2.42 -11.36 -4.66
CA TRP A 42 3.20 -10.27 -4.07
C TRP A 42 3.51 -9.16 -5.07
N LYS A 43 3.78 -9.55 -6.32
CA LYS A 43 3.95 -8.61 -7.44
C LYS A 43 2.66 -7.82 -7.73
N GLN A 44 1.47 -8.37 -7.45
CA GLN A 44 0.19 -7.66 -7.58
C GLN A 44 -0.12 -6.75 -6.37
N GLY A 45 0.77 -6.69 -5.38
CA GLY A 45 0.64 -5.81 -4.21
C GLY A 45 0.18 -6.52 -2.93
N ALA A 46 0.13 -7.85 -2.93
CA ALA A 46 -0.01 -8.61 -1.67
C ALA A 46 1.25 -8.46 -0.82
N GLU A 47 1.08 -8.42 0.50
CA GLU A 47 2.18 -8.33 1.44
C GLU A 47 2.66 -9.75 1.80
N PRO A 48 3.96 -10.07 1.63
CA PRO A 48 4.53 -11.33 2.10
C PRO A 48 4.48 -11.40 3.63
N ARG A 49 4.61 -12.61 4.18
CA ARG A 49 4.83 -12.74 5.63
C ARG A 49 6.16 -12.11 6.00
N HIS A 50 6.31 -11.80 7.29
CA HIS A 50 7.53 -11.18 7.79
C HIS A 50 8.79 -11.98 7.41
N CYS A 51 8.78 -13.30 7.60
CA CYS A 51 9.92 -14.16 7.24
C CYS A 51 10.23 -14.12 5.74
N ASP A 52 9.22 -14.34 4.89
CA ASP A 52 9.40 -14.35 3.43
C ASP A 52 9.86 -12.98 2.91
N GLY A 53 9.33 -11.91 3.50
CA GLY A 53 9.71 -10.53 3.18
C GLY A 53 11.14 -10.21 3.55
N GLU A 54 11.62 -10.66 4.73
CA GLU A 54 13.01 -10.48 5.14
C GLU A 54 13.97 -11.23 4.21
N ASN A 55 13.68 -12.49 3.86
CA ASN A 55 14.51 -13.25 2.92
C ASN A 55 14.60 -12.56 1.55
N LEU A 56 13.48 -12.02 1.07
CA LEU A 56 13.41 -11.32 -0.21
C LEU A 56 14.18 -9.99 -0.17
N ILE A 57 14.20 -9.30 0.98
CA ILE A 57 15.02 -8.10 1.21
C ILE A 57 16.50 -8.44 1.23
N GLU A 58 16.90 -9.53 1.89
CA GLU A 58 18.29 -9.97 1.94
C GLU A 58 18.81 -10.34 0.56
N LEU A 59 18.00 -11.08 -0.20
CA LEU A 59 18.32 -11.43 -1.59
C LEU A 59 18.47 -10.19 -2.47
N TRP A 60 17.56 -9.22 -2.34
CA TRP A 60 17.68 -7.95 -3.06
C TRP A 60 18.98 -7.22 -2.70
N CYS A 61 19.29 -7.11 -1.40
CA CYS A 61 20.52 -6.48 -0.90
C CYS A 61 21.78 -7.15 -1.48
N ALA A 62 21.78 -8.49 -1.55
CA ALA A 62 22.89 -9.27 -2.10
C ALA A 62 23.06 -9.05 -3.61
N LEU A 63 21.96 -8.97 -4.36
CA LEU A 63 21.99 -8.82 -5.82
C LEU A 63 22.28 -7.39 -6.27
N THR A 64 21.64 -6.40 -5.66
CA THR A 64 21.80 -4.98 -6.04
C THR A 64 23.00 -4.31 -5.38
N HIS A 65 23.63 -4.96 -4.39
CA HIS A 65 24.71 -4.39 -3.56
C HIS A 65 24.30 -3.08 -2.88
N GLN A 66 23.00 -2.91 -2.61
CA GLN A 66 22.44 -1.73 -1.95
C GLN A 66 21.99 -2.05 -0.54
N GLU A 67 22.06 -1.08 0.35
CA GLU A 67 21.62 -1.22 1.73
C GLU A 67 20.09 -1.30 1.84
N ARG A 68 19.59 -1.94 2.92
CA ARG A 68 18.15 -2.00 3.26
C ARG A 68 17.47 -0.61 3.31
N GLY A 69 18.23 0.45 3.55
CA GLY A 69 17.72 1.83 3.54
C GLY A 69 17.23 2.31 2.17
N ASN A 70 17.80 1.77 1.08
CA ASN A 70 17.47 2.13 -0.30
C ASN A 70 16.34 1.29 -0.90
N LEU A 71 15.72 0.41 -0.11
CA LEU A 71 14.59 -0.39 -0.58
C LEU A 71 13.50 0.52 -1.16
N PRO A 72 12.90 0.15 -2.29
CA PRO A 72 11.82 0.93 -2.87
C PRO A 72 10.62 0.95 -1.92
N ARG A 73 10.26 2.17 -1.47
CA ARG A 73 9.20 2.43 -0.50
C ARG A 73 8.10 3.29 -1.13
N ILE A 74 6.85 2.89 -0.92
CA ILE A 74 5.67 3.69 -1.25
C ILE A 74 5.26 4.48 -0.01
N VAL A 75 5.15 5.80 -0.18
CA VAL A 75 4.56 6.69 0.83
C VAL A 75 3.05 6.73 0.62
N ARG A 76 2.27 6.06 1.47
CA ARG A 76 0.81 6.23 1.46
C ARG A 76 0.45 7.53 2.19
N ARG A 77 0.31 8.61 1.42
CA ARG A 77 -0.29 9.85 1.94
C ARG A 77 -1.79 9.62 2.17
N GLN A 78 -2.17 9.42 3.43
CA GLN A 78 -3.58 9.45 3.81
C GLN A 78 -4.04 10.92 3.79
N CYS A 79 -4.52 11.40 2.64
CA CYS A 79 -5.35 12.59 2.65
C CYS A 79 -6.72 12.17 3.19
N TRP A 80 -7.02 12.57 4.42
CA TRP A 80 -8.39 12.54 4.91
C TRP A 80 -9.16 13.52 4.02
N LYS A 81 -9.79 12.99 2.96
CA LYS A 81 -10.81 13.76 2.24
C LYS A 81 -11.95 13.91 3.24
N PHE A 82 -11.95 15.02 3.99
CA PHE A 82 -13.17 15.52 4.59
C PHE A 82 -14.16 15.65 3.45
N ARG A 83 -15.01 14.62 3.32
CA ARG A 83 -16.14 14.63 2.41
C ARG A 83 -16.99 15.79 2.89
N THR A 84 -16.81 16.94 2.25
CA THR A 84 -17.70 18.08 2.37
C THR A 84 -19.11 17.52 2.32
N LEU A 85 -19.83 17.74 3.41
CA LEU A 85 -21.24 17.46 3.59
C LEU A 85 -21.93 17.65 2.25
N ARG A 86 -22.52 16.58 1.69
CA ARG A 86 -23.50 16.77 0.62
C ARG A 86 -24.52 17.76 1.19
N PRO A 87 -24.72 18.96 0.62
CA PRO A 87 -25.80 19.81 1.09
C PRO A 87 -27.08 18.99 0.93
N SER A 88 -27.79 18.80 2.04
CA SER A 88 -29.06 18.08 2.08
C SER A 88 -29.98 18.68 1.01
N LYS A 89 -30.52 17.84 0.12
CA LYS A 89 -31.42 18.23 -0.99
C LYS A 89 -32.80 18.71 -0.53
N TYR A 90 -33.03 18.88 0.77
CA TYR A 90 -34.33 19.27 1.29
C TYR A 90 -34.27 20.70 1.85
N PRO A 91 -35.02 21.67 1.27
CA PRO A 91 -35.20 22.94 1.93
C PRO A 91 -35.95 22.72 3.26
N PRO A 92 -35.63 23.48 4.32
CA PRO A 92 -36.42 23.43 5.54
C PRO A 92 -37.85 23.87 5.20
N GLN A 93 -38.83 23.00 5.42
CA GLN A 93 -40.22 23.40 5.36
C GLN A 93 -40.43 24.44 6.47
N LYS A 94 -40.94 25.62 6.10
CA LYS A 94 -41.37 26.63 7.06
C LYS A 94 -42.49 26.01 7.91
N SER A 95 -42.14 25.50 9.08
CA SER A 95 -43.11 25.31 10.16
C SER A 95 -43.30 26.68 10.80
N GLU A 96 -44.12 27.52 10.17
CA GLU A 96 -44.69 28.69 10.82
C GLU A 96 -45.74 28.22 11.81
N THR A 97 -45.29 27.78 12.98
CA THR A 97 -46.11 27.79 14.17
C THR A 97 -46.00 29.17 14.78
N LEU A 98 -47.10 29.93 14.79
CA LEU A 98 -47.73 30.36 16.04
C LEU A 98 -48.89 31.33 15.79
N GLN A 99 -50.07 30.85 16.18
CA GLN A 99 -51.20 31.56 16.76
C GLN A 99 -50.93 33.02 17.20
N ALA A 100 -51.82 33.95 16.83
CA ALA A 100 -52.82 34.56 17.73
C ALA A 100 -53.23 36.00 17.33
N LYS A 101 -54.51 36.31 17.62
CA LYS A 101 -55.11 37.65 17.87
C LYS A 101 -55.46 38.55 16.69
N ARG A 102 -56.73 38.58 16.30
CA ARG A 102 -57.74 39.53 16.82
C ARG A 102 -59.14 39.15 16.39
#